data_AF-A0A5M9NAH8-F1
#
_entry.id   AF-A0A5M9NAH8-F1
#
_cell.length_a   1.000
_cell.length_b   1.000
_cell.length_c   1.000
_cell.angle_alpha   90.00
_cell.angle_beta   90.00
_cell.angle_gamma   90.00
#
_symmetry.space_group_name_H-M   'P 1'
#
loop_
_entity.id
_entity.type
_entity.pdbx_description
1 polymer ?
#
loop_
_entity_poly.entity_id
_entity_poly.type
_entity_poly.pdbx_seq_one_letter_code
_entity_poly.pdbx_strand_id
1 'polypeptide(L)'
;MSDGLLEREQQVRLMMLAALSGEHVLLVGPPGTAKSELAKRLKSVFVEANYFERLVTRFSVPEELFGPLSIKSLEEDRYNRLTSGYLPEASVAFIDEIFKANSAILNSLLTLLNERQFDNGNRRVDVPLVSIVAASNELPDAQELSALYDRFILRSYVSPVSNDSFDKLLCGALVDFDPELNIRLKIEDLNEVQHLAEKVVITPATLEACKEFRHYLTAQDIYVSDRRWRKLVKLMKVSAFTSGFTETSIYDTWILPHCLWEQPEQFEGLQELYKRLVTVDGKTPSSRLTQVIKAWETKLKEDQLTHKQDSKGRPLYLDREGDEVVEEVSKYHKKDNYGKLLYWNSYYKEKTTNKRNHMGSGENKPIFDEVKNTPIPLNSSFSKAHIEGRVREIQSLRSSVESHYNHVNKELSEVSGYFDIHLWLEKSLLSEVTNALQASIKEGDKLLKRVASLESGFKNLPLEESPTLILDPSNSDVIEGELCD
;
A
#
# COMPACT_ATOMS: atom_id res chain seq x y z
N MET A 1 31.34 -6.13 -3.62
CA MET A 1 30.83 -7.42 -4.14
C MET A 1 30.20 -7.28 -5.53
N SER A 2 29.48 -6.19 -5.83
CA SER A 2 28.83 -5.99 -7.13
C SER A 2 29.78 -5.64 -8.29
N ASP A 3 30.98 -5.13 -8.00
CA ASP A 3 31.90 -4.63 -9.04
C ASP A 3 32.27 -5.70 -10.05
N GLY A 4 32.05 -5.42 -11.34
CA GLY A 4 32.32 -6.36 -12.42
C GLY A 4 31.26 -7.45 -12.62
N LEU A 5 30.20 -7.51 -11.80
CA LEU A 5 29.03 -8.35 -12.07
C LEU A 5 27.94 -7.53 -12.76
N LEU A 6 27.73 -7.82 -14.05
CA LEU A 6 26.74 -7.14 -14.86
C LEU A 6 25.33 -7.61 -14.50
N GLU A 7 24.45 -6.67 -14.14
CA GLU A 7 23.03 -6.93 -13.84
C GLU A 7 22.83 -7.98 -12.73
N ARG A 8 23.69 -7.96 -11.68
CA ARG A 8 23.59 -8.86 -10.51
C ARG A 8 23.49 -8.16 -9.16
N GLU A 9 23.28 -6.84 -9.15
CA GLU A 9 23.22 -6.08 -7.89
C GLU A 9 22.15 -6.60 -6.94
N GLN A 10 20.98 -6.96 -7.46
CA GLN A 10 19.88 -7.47 -6.67
C GLN A 10 20.23 -8.82 -6.01
N GLN A 11 20.83 -9.75 -6.75
CA GLN A 11 21.28 -11.04 -6.21
C GLN A 11 22.35 -10.83 -5.13
N VAL A 12 23.29 -9.92 -5.34
CA VAL A 12 24.31 -9.55 -4.34
C VAL A 12 23.66 -9.03 -3.05
N ARG A 13 22.68 -8.12 -3.16
CA ARG A 13 21.95 -7.59 -1.99
C ARG A 13 21.20 -8.69 -1.24
N LEU A 14 20.47 -9.55 -1.94
CA LEU A 14 19.75 -10.67 -1.34
C LEU A 14 20.70 -11.64 -0.65
N MET A 15 21.85 -11.95 -1.24
CA MET A 15 22.86 -12.84 -0.66
C MET A 15 23.52 -12.27 0.59
N MET A 16 23.88 -10.99 0.57
CA MET A 16 24.42 -10.31 1.74
C MET A 16 23.42 -10.27 2.89
N LEU A 17 22.17 -9.90 2.61
CA LEU A 17 21.12 -9.85 3.63
C LEU A 17 20.77 -11.25 4.18
N ALA A 18 20.78 -12.28 3.33
CA ALA A 18 20.63 -13.66 3.76
C ALA A 18 21.74 -14.06 4.73
N ALA A 19 23.01 -13.78 4.38
CA ALA A 19 24.15 -14.12 5.22
C ALA A 19 24.10 -13.37 6.56
N LEU A 20 23.82 -12.07 6.55
CA LEU A 20 23.65 -11.25 7.77
C LEU A 20 22.52 -11.76 8.66
N SER A 21 21.48 -12.33 8.07
CA SER A 21 20.32 -12.87 8.79
C SER A 21 20.46 -14.35 9.19
N GLY A 22 21.55 -15.01 8.75
CA GLY A 22 21.76 -16.45 8.94
C GLY A 22 20.77 -17.31 8.14
N GLU A 23 20.28 -16.79 7.02
CA GLU A 23 19.31 -17.43 6.13
C GLU A 23 19.96 -17.85 4.80
N HIS A 24 19.21 -18.59 3.96
CA HIS A 24 19.70 -19.16 2.71
C HIS A 24 19.04 -18.56 1.47
N VAL A 25 19.76 -18.59 0.35
CA VAL A 25 19.29 -18.07 -0.93
C VAL A 25 19.19 -19.20 -1.95
N LEU A 26 18.11 -19.18 -2.73
CA LEU A 26 17.96 -19.99 -3.94
C LEU A 26 18.03 -19.09 -5.18
N LEU A 27 18.95 -19.41 -6.09
CA LEU A 27 19.12 -18.79 -7.39
C LEU A 27 18.56 -19.70 -8.47
N VAL A 28 17.45 -19.30 -9.09
CA VAL A 28 16.81 -20.05 -10.18
C VAL A 28 17.18 -19.40 -11.51
N GLY A 29 17.50 -20.18 -12.53
CA GLY A 29 17.78 -19.64 -13.87
C GLY A 29 18.70 -20.56 -14.66
N PRO A 30 18.98 -20.27 -15.94
CA PRO A 30 19.77 -21.15 -16.80
C PRO A 30 21.22 -21.30 -16.32
N PRO A 31 21.95 -22.33 -16.80
CA PRO A 31 23.39 -22.46 -16.54
C PRO A 31 24.17 -21.32 -17.19
N GLY A 32 25.36 -21.01 -16.65
CA GLY A 32 26.25 -19.97 -17.20
C GLY A 32 25.91 -18.52 -16.81
N THR A 33 24.99 -18.30 -15.86
CA THR A 33 24.56 -16.96 -15.42
C THR A 33 25.35 -16.37 -14.23
N ALA A 34 26.57 -16.89 -14.00
CA ALA A 34 27.49 -16.51 -12.91
C ALA A 34 26.99 -16.80 -11.47
N LYS A 35 26.12 -17.80 -11.28
CA LYS A 35 25.59 -18.22 -9.96
C LYS A 35 26.68 -18.70 -9.00
N SER A 36 27.63 -19.52 -9.47
CA SER A 36 28.74 -20.00 -8.65
C SER A 36 29.72 -18.88 -8.27
N GLU A 37 29.93 -17.93 -9.17
CA GLU A 37 30.78 -16.75 -8.90
C GLU A 37 30.21 -15.89 -7.77
N LEU A 38 28.89 -15.66 -7.76
CA LEU A 38 28.23 -14.96 -6.66
C LEU A 38 28.52 -15.61 -5.30
N ALA A 39 28.48 -16.95 -5.22
CA ALA A 39 28.76 -17.68 -3.98
C ALA A 39 30.23 -17.60 -3.55
N LYS A 40 31.17 -17.66 -4.51
CA LYS A 40 32.61 -17.46 -4.25
C LYS A 40 32.88 -16.08 -3.68
N ARG A 41 32.25 -15.04 -4.23
CA ARG A 41 32.38 -13.68 -3.71
C ARG A 41 31.82 -13.52 -2.31
N LEU A 42 30.70 -14.19 -2.00
CA LEU A 42 30.13 -14.18 -0.64
C LEU A 42 31.12 -14.74 0.38
N LYS A 43 31.87 -15.80 0.05
CA LYS A 43 32.94 -16.31 0.92
C LYS A 43 34.00 -15.24 1.18
N SER A 44 34.45 -14.50 0.16
CA SER A 44 35.47 -13.47 0.32
C SER A 44 35.07 -12.30 1.24
N VAL A 45 33.78 -12.14 1.55
CA VAL A 45 33.28 -11.14 2.52
C VAL A 45 33.68 -11.48 3.96
N PHE A 46 33.95 -12.75 4.27
CA PHE A 46 34.18 -13.21 5.64
C PHE A 46 35.66 -13.48 5.93
N VAL A 47 36.06 -13.25 7.18
CA VAL A 47 37.37 -13.65 7.70
C VAL A 47 37.41 -15.17 7.87
N GLU A 48 38.45 -15.81 7.32
CA GLU A 48 38.72 -17.26 7.48
C GLU A 48 37.53 -18.19 7.16
N ALA A 49 36.64 -17.78 6.25
CA ALA A 49 35.48 -18.60 5.88
C ALA A 49 35.86 -19.80 5.00
N ASN A 50 35.43 -20.98 5.45
CA ASN A 50 35.51 -22.20 4.67
C ASN A 50 34.45 -22.19 3.57
N TYR A 51 34.86 -22.55 2.35
CA TYR A 51 33.99 -22.64 1.19
C TYR A 51 33.82 -24.09 0.74
N PHE A 52 32.57 -24.48 0.52
CA PHE A 52 32.23 -25.77 -0.06
C PHE A 52 31.43 -25.56 -1.35
N GLU A 53 31.77 -26.31 -2.39
CA GLU A 53 31.06 -26.26 -3.68
C GLU A 53 30.81 -27.67 -4.19
N ARG A 54 29.57 -27.94 -4.60
CA ARG A 54 29.20 -29.23 -5.19
C ARG A 54 28.03 -29.11 -6.16
N LEU A 55 28.17 -29.77 -7.31
CA LEU A 55 27.05 -30.06 -8.22
C LEU A 55 26.35 -31.34 -7.77
N VAL A 56 25.03 -31.26 -7.57
CA VAL A 56 24.21 -32.40 -7.16
C VAL A 56 23.58 -33.04 -8.39
N THR A 57 23.64 -34.36 -8.44
CA THR A 57 23.01 -35.18 -9.48
C THR A 57 22.14 -36.26 -8.82
N ARG A 58 21.29 -36.90 -9.61
CA ARG A 58 20.45 -38.02 -9.13
C ARG A 58 21.28 -39.23 -8.63
N PHE A 59 22.56 -39.29 -9.00
CA PHE A 59 23.50 -40.33 -8.60
C PHE A 59 24.46 -39.89 -7.50
N SER A 60 24.40 -38.62 -7.08
CA SER A 60 25.28 -38.11 -6.03
C SER A 60 25.04 -38.87 -4.73
N VAL A 61 26.13 -39.27 -4.07
CA VAL A 61 26.09 -40.01 -2.82
C VAL A 61 26.32 -39.08 -1.62
N PRO A 62 25.80 -39.39 -0.41
CA PRO A 62 26.01 -38.56 0.78
C PRO A 62 27.48 -38.26 1.08
N GLU A 63 28.39 -39.17 0.74
CA GLU A 63 29.84 -39.04 0.94
C GLU A 63 30.43 -37.85 0.18
N GLU A 64 29.81 -37.44 -0.93
CA GLU A 64 30.23 -36.30 -1.73
C GLU A 64 29.95 -34.96 -1.04
N LEU A 65 28.91 -34.89 -0.21
CA LEU A 65 28.48 -33.66 0.46
C LEU A 65 28.94 -33.60 1.91
N PHE A 66 28.88 -34.73 2.62
CA PHE A 66 29.13 -34.81 4.06
C PHE A 66 30.46 -35.49 4.42
N GLY A 67 31.18 -35.98 3.41
CA GLY A 67 32.45 -36.66 3.58
C GLY A 67 32.34 -38.18 3.68
N PRO A 68 33.41 -38.90 3.31
CA PRO A 68 33.43 -40.36 3.30
C PRO A 68 33.41 -40.93 4.73
N LEU A 69 32.93 -42.16 4.87
CA LEU A 69 33.03 -42.89 6.13
C LEU A 69 34.49 -43.21 6.46
N SER A 70 34.85 -43.07 7.73
CA SER A 70 36.16 -43.43 8.24
C SER A 70 36.28 -44.94 8.34
N ILE A 71 37.14 -45.55 7.52
CA ILE A 71 37.41 -47.00 7.54
C ILE A 71 37.84 -47.45 8.95
N LYS A 72 38.74 -46.69 9.59
CA LYS A 72 39.19 -46.94 10.96
C LYS A 72 38.05 -46.91 11.98
N SER A 73 37.10 -45.99 11.82
CA SER A 73 35.95 -45.92 12.73
C SER A 73 35.00 -47.08 12.49
N LEU A 74 34.81 -47.50 11.23
CA LEU A 74 33.96 -48.62 10.86
C LEU A 74 34.49 -49.95 11.38
N GLU A 75 35.81 -50.14 11.38
CA GLU A 75 36.49 -51.29 12.02
C GLU A 75 36.23 -51.38 13.53
N GLU A 76 35.86 -50.26 14.16
CA GLU A 76 35.51 -50.15 15.57
C GLU A 76 33.99 -50.00 15.79
N ASP A 77 33.16 -50.43 14.83
CA ASP A 77 31.68 -50.35 14.84
C ASP A 77 31.12 -48.91 14.99
N ARG A 78 31.88 -47.90 14.56
CA ARG A 78 31.47 -46.48 14.58
C ARG A 78 31.29 -45.91 13.18
N TYR A 79 30.07 -45.47 12.88
CA TYR A 79 29.68 -44.86 11.61
C TYR A 79 30.04 -43.36 11.51
N ASN A 80 31.30 -43.02 11.74
CA ASN A 80 31.77 -41.63 11.67
C ASN A 80 32.27 -41.25 10.27
N ARG A 81 31.88 -40.07 9.79
CA ARG A 81 32.34 -39.44 8.54
C ARG A 81 33.53 -38.53 8.77
N LEU A 82 34.40 -38.46 7.77
CA LEU A 82 35.50 -37.51 7.66
C LEU A 82 34.96 -36.20 7.05
N THR A 83 34.60 -35.24 7.90
CA THR A 83 33.90 -34.00 7.51
C THR A 83 34.82 -32.89 7.00
N SER A 84 36.13 -33.07 7.09
CA SER A 84 37.09 -32.02 6.76
C SER A 84 37.08 -31.67 5.27
N GLY A 85 36.83 -30.40 4.97
CA GLY A 85 36.65 -29.89 3.61
C GLY A 85 35.28 -30.15 2.99
N TYR A 86 34.31 -30.64 3.77
CA TYR A 86 32.93 -30.91 3.33
C TYR A 86 31.93 -29.95 3.96
N LEU A 87 30.65 -30.06 3.56
CA LEU A 87 29.57 -29.19 4.00
C LEU A 87 29.46 -29.00 5.53
N PRO A 88 29.67 -30.03 6.39
CA PRO A 88 29.58 -29.86 7.84
C PRO A 88 30.62 -28.92 8.46
N GLU A 89 31.70 -28.58 7.76
CA GLU A 89 32.74 -27.64 8.23
C GLU A 89 32.77 -26.33 7.42
N ALA A 90 31.84 -26.14 6.49
CA ALA A 90 31.78 -24.98 5.62
C ALA A 90 31.04 -23.80 6.26
N SER A 91 31.58 -22.59 6.10
CA SER A 91 30.93 -21.34 6.50
C SER A 91 29.99 -20.85 5.41
N VAL A 92 30.42 -20.95 4.15
CA VAL A 92 29.61 -20.63 2.96
C VAL A 92 29.63 -21.83 2.04
N ALA A 93 28.46 -22.26 1.58
CA ALA A 93 28.37 -23.35 0.63
C ALA A 93 27.57 -22.99 -0.62
N PHE A 94 28.06 -23.43 -1.78
CA PHE A 94 27.35 -23.40 -3.05
C PHE A 94 26.92 -24.82 -3.43
N ILE A 95 25.63 -25.01 -3.64
CA ILE A 95 25.08 -26.29 -4.09
C ILE A 95 24.32 -26.08 -5.38
N ASP A 96 24.87 -26.57 -6.48
CA ASP A 96 24.24 -26.49 -7.80
C ASP A 96 23.31 -27.69 -8.03
N GLU A 97 22.22 -27.45 -8.74
CA GLU A 97 21.16 -28.45 -9.01
C GLU A 97 20.60 -29.12 -7.74
N ILE A 98 20.33 -28.30 -6.72
CA ILE A 98 19.91 -28.76 -5.37
C ILE A 98 18.70 -29.70 -5.39
N PHE A 99 17.77 -29.54 -6.34
CA PHE A 99 16.56 -30.35 -6.43
C PHE A 99 16.78 -31.73 -7.06
N LYS A 100 18.00 -32.02 -7.55
CA LYS A 100 18.38 -33.36 -8.03
C LYS A 100 18.91 -34.26 -6.91
N ALA A 101 18.92 -33.78 -5.67
CA ALA A 101 19.33 -34.54 -4.49
C ALA A 101 18.45 -35.77 -4.27
N ASN A 102 19.06 -36.89 -3.86
CA ASN A 102 18.31 -38.07 -3.41
C ASN A 102 17.77 -37.88 -1.98
N SER A 103 16.88 -38.78 -1.54
CA SER A 103 16.22 -38.70 -0.23
C SER A 103 17.19 -38.74 0.96
N ALA A 104 18.31 -39.45 0.85
CA ALA A 104 19.32 -39.49 1.91
C ALA A 104 20.01 -38.13 2.09
N ILE A 105 20.40 -37.49 0.99
CA ILE A 105 20.99 -36.15 1.00
C ILE A 105 19.96 -35.12 1.49
N LEU A 106 18.71 -35.21 1.01
CA LEU A 106 17.63 -34.30 1.35
C LEU A 106 17.38 -34.23 2.87
N ASN A 107 17.27 -35.38 3.53
CA ASN A 107 17.01 -35.45 4.96
C ASN A 107 18.14 -34.83 5.79
N SER A 108 19.40 -35.14 5.45
CA SER A 108 20.56 -34.54 6.12
C SER A 108 20.65 -33.03 5.88
N LEU A 109 20.33 -32.56 4.68
CA LEU A 109 20.27 -31.13 4.37
C LEU A 109 19.17 -30.42 5.16
N LEU A 110 17.99 -31.02 5.30
CA LEU A 110 16.89 -30.43 6.05
C LEU A 110 17.25 -30.18 7.52
N THR A 111 17.94 -31.12 8.16
CA THR A 111 18.45 -30.96 9.54
C THR A 111 19.52 -29.88 9.60
N LEU A 112 20.52 -29.94 8.70
CA LEU A 112 21.64 -28.99 8.66
C LEU A 112 21.20 -27.54 8.38
N LEU A 113 20.28 -27.35 7.44
CA LEU A 113 19.71 -26.04 7.10
C LEU A 113 18.83 -25.47 8.23
N ASN A 114 18.29 -26.32 9.11
CA ASN A 114 17.38 -25.91 10.18
C ASN A 114 18.09 -25.60 11.48
N GLU A 115 18.83 -26.58 11.96
CA GLU A 115 19.36 -26.67 13.32
C GLU A 115 20.83 -26.26 13.35
N ARG A 116 21.44 -26.01 12.18
CA ARG A 116 22.89 -25.79 12.03
C ARG A 116 23.67 -26.93 12.68
N GLN A 117 23.14 -28.14 12.59
CA GLN A 117 23.67 -29.34 13.21
C GLN A 117 23.69 -30.50 12.21
N PHE A 118 24.71 -31.34 12.32
CA PHE A 118 24.90 -32.52 11.50
C PHE A 118 25.04 -33.76 12.37
N ASP A 119 24.26 -34.79 12.07
CA ASP A 119 24.33 -36.08 12.76
C ASP A 119 25.47 -36.92 12.13
N ASN A 120 26.61 -36.95 12.83
CA ASN A 120 27.79 -37.72 12.43
C ASN A 120 27.88 -39.01 13.27
N GLY A 121 27.35 -40.10 12.73
CA GLY A 121 27.25 -41.37 13.44
C GLY A 121 26.29 -41.24 14.63
N ASN A 122 26.82 -41.39 15.84
CA ASN A 122 26.04 -41.26 17.08
C ASN A 122 26.19 -39.91 17.78
N ARG A 123 26.90 -38.95 17.15
CA ARG A 123 27.11 -37.60 17.71
C ARG A 123 26.49 -36.56 16.81
N ARG A 124 25.89 -35.56 17.44
CA ARG A 124 25.45 -34.35 16.77
C ARG A 124 26.55 -33.29 16.89
N VAL A 125 26.92 -32.68 15.77
CA VAL A 125 28.00 -31.70 15.66
C VAL A 125 27.43 -30.39 15.13
N ASP A 126 27.84 -29.27 15.72
CA ASP A 126 27.46 -27.94 15.25
C ASP A 126 28.21 -27.60 13.96
N VAL A 127 27.51 -26.99 13.02
CA VAL A 127 28.00 -26.61 11.69
C VAL A 127 28.18 -25.08 11.68
N PRO A 128 29.37 -24.54 11.33
CA PRO A 128 29.66 -23.10 11.34
C PRO A 128 29.04 -22.34 10.14
N LEU A 129 27.94 -22.85 9.61
CA LEU A 129 27.32 -22.40 8.37
C LEU A 129 26.65 -21.04 8.56
N VAL A 130 27.16 -20.05 7.83
CA VAL A 130 26.58 -18.71 7.70
C VAL A 130 25.42 -18.74 6.71
N SER A 131 25.67 -19.20 5.48
CA SER A 131 24.64 -19.24 4.44
C SER A 131 24.95 -20.30 3.37
N ILE A 132 23.88 -20.73 2.70
CA ILE A 132 23.93 -21.62 1.55
C ILE A 132 23.33 -20.85 0.40
N VAL A 133 24.07 -20.86 -0.71
CA VAL A 133 23.62 -20.35 -2.00
C VAL A 133 23.32 -21.59 -2.83
N ALA A 134 22.05 -21.94 -2.93
CA ALA A 134 21.62 -23.04 -3.79
C ALA A 134 21.31 -22.50 -5.18
N ALA A 135 21.62 -23.28 -6.21
CA ALA A 135 21.22 -23.00 -7.57
C ALA A 135 20.38 -24.14 -8.13
N SER A 136 19.45 -23.79 -9.03
CA SER A 136 18.72 -24.77 -9.83
C SER A 136 18.30 -24.17 -11.16
N ASN A 137 18.19 -25.01 -12.18
CA ASN A 137 17.62 -24.64 -13.46
C ASN A 137 16.10 -24.88 -13.52
N GLU A 138 15.59 -25.77 -12.66
CA GLU A 138 14.18 -26.16 -12.56
C GLU A 138 13.65 -25.96 -11.14
N LEU A 139 12.33 -25.81 -10.99
CA LEU A 139 11.68 -25.82 -9.68
C LEU A 139 11.29 -27.25 -9.29
N PRO A 140 11.13 -27.54 -7.99
CA PRO A 140 10.86 -28.89 -7.55
C PRO A 140 9.41 -29.31 -7.83
N ASP A 141 9.22 -30.45 -8.51
CA ASP A 141 7.90 -31.05 -8.74
C ASP A 141 7.47 -32.00 -7.61
N ALA A 142 8.42 -32.51 -6.81
CA ALA A 142 8.14 -33.51 -5.78
C ALA A 142 7.80 -32.88 -4.43
N GLN A 143 6.81 -33.45 -3.74
CA GLN A 143 6.37 -32.97 -2.42
C GLN A 143 7.49 -33.01 -1.36
N GLU A 144 8.40 -33.97 -1.42
CA GLU A 144 9.57 -34.04 -0.51
C GLU A 144 10.51 -32.83 -0.69
N LEU A 145 10.68 -32.38 -1.93
CA LEU A 145 11.53 -31.23 -2.26
C LEU A 145 10.86 -29.90 -1.91
N SER A 146 9.54 -29.85 -1.77
CA SER A 146 8.83 -28.66 -1.27
C SER A 146 9.29 -28.26 0.13
N ALA A 147 9.58 -29.24 1.00
CA ALA A 147 10.06 -28.99 2.35
C ALA A 147 11.45 -28.35 2.35
N LEU A 148 12.29 -28.71 1.38
CA LEU A 148 13.61 -28.11 1.17
C LEU A 148 13.48 -26.73 0.53
N TYR A 149 12.60 -26.59 -0.47
CA TYR A 149 12.29 -25.32 -1.11
C TYR A 149 11.82 -24.27 -0.11
N ASP A 150 11.03 -24.67 0.90
CA ASP A 150 10.59 -23.76 1.97
C ASP A 150 11.75 -23.21 2.81
N ARG A 151 12.89 -23.94 2.91
CA ARG A 151 14.07 -23.53 3.69
C ARG A 151 14.86 -22.40 3.04
N PHE A 152 14.71 -22.22 1.73
CA PHE A 152 15.27 -21.09 1.01
C PHE A 152 14.26 -19.95 1.03
N ILE A 153 14.40 -19.09 2.03
CA ILE A 153 13.50 -17.96 2.23
C ILE A 153 13.69 -16.87 1.17
N LEU A 154 14.92 -16.64 0.74
CA LEU A 154 15.24 -15.67 -0.30
C LEU A 154 15.39 -16.37 -1.63
N ARG A 155 14.67 -15.88 -2.63
CA ARG A 155 14.59 -16.49 -3.95
C ARG A 155 14.79 -15.42 -5.00
N SER A 156 15.62 -15.72 -5.99
CA SER A 156 15.87 -14.81 -7.10
C SER A 156 15.97 -15.58 -8.40
N TYR A 157 15.27 -15.09 -9.42
CA TYR A 157 15.47 -15.53 -10.78
C TYR A 157 16.65 -14.78 -11.40
N VAL A 158 17.60 -15.51 -12.01
CA VAL A 158 18.83 -14.97 -12.59
C VAL A 158 18.77 -15.16 -14.10
N SER A 159 18.36 -14.09 -14.79
CA SER A 159 18.30 -14.06 -16.26
C SER A 159 19.70 -13.94 -16.88
N PRO A 160 19.89 -14.38 -18.14
CA PRO A 160 21.05 -13.98 -18.95
C PRO A 160 21.18 -12.46 -19.00
N VAL A 161 22.42 -11.99 -19.21
CA VAL A 161 22.71 -10.56 -19.32
C VAL A 161 21.98 -9.97 -20.53
N SER A 162 21.42 -8.78 -20.38
CA SER A 162 20.72 -8.08 -21.46
C SER A 162 21.65 -7.72 -22.63
N ASN A 163 21.07 -7.40 -23.79
CA ASN A 163 21.84 -6.95 -24.96
C ASN A 163 22.64 -5.66 -24.66
N ASP A 164 22.15 -4.78 -23.79
CA ASP A 164 22.80 -3.50 -23.47
C ASP A 164 24.10 -3.69 -22.69
N SER A 165 24.20 -4.78 -21.92
CA SER A 165 25.39 -5.15 -21.14
C SER A 165 26.26 -6.20 -21.84
N PHE A 166 25.83 -6.72 -23.00
CA PHE A 166 26.51 -7.81 -23.70
C PHE A 166 27.92 -7.42 -24.16
N ASP A 167 28.11 -6.21 -24.68
CA ASP A 167 29.43 -5.71 -25.09
C ASP A 167 30.41 -5.68 -23.92
N LYS A 168 29.93 -5.27 -22.73
CA LYS A 168 30.74 -5.26 -21.50
C LYS A 168 31.09 -6.67 -21.05
N LEU A 169 30.18 -7.63 -21.23
CA LEU A 169 30.43 -9.03 -20.94
C LEU A 169 31.54 -9.57 -21.85
N LEU A 170 31.47 -9.30 -23.16
CA LEU A 170 32.47 -9.75 -24.14
C LEU A 170 33.85 -9.13 -23.90
N CYS A 171 33.90 -7.89 -23.41
CA CYS A 171 35.14 -7.21 -23.05
C CYS A 171 35.74 -7.66 -21.70
N GLY A 172 35.13 -8.61 -21.00
CA GLY A 172 35.65 -9.15 -19.74
C GLY A 172 35.45 -8.21 -18.55
N ALA A 173 34.20 -7.81 -18.28
CA ALA A 173 33.85 -6.98 -17.13
C ALA A 173 34.11 -7.62 -15.75
N LEU A 174 34.34 -8.94 -15.68
CA LEU A 174 34.49 -9.66 -14.42
C LEU A 174 35.85 -9.35 -13.79
N VAL A 175 35.81 -8.78 -12.59
CA VAL A 175 36.98 -8.45 -11.77
C VAL A 175 37.06 -9.41 -10.60
N ASP A 176 38.26 -9.83 -10.22
CA ASP A 176 38.45 -10.61 -8.99
C ASP A 176 37.99 -9.81 -7.77
N PHE A 177 37.28 -10.48 -6.86
CA PHE A 177 36.78 -9.88 -5.64
C PHE A 177 37.50 -10.46 -4.42
N ASP A 178 38.52 -9.73 -3.96
CA ASP A 178 39.27 -10.05 -2.74
C ASP A 178 39.40 -8.78 -1.87
N PRO A 179 38.40 -8.50 -1.00
CA PRO A 179 38.42 -7.32 -0.15
C PRO A 179 39.54 -7.41 0.88
N GLU A 180 40.10 -6.26 1.27
CA GLU A 180 41.11 -6.17 2.34
C GLU A 180 40.58 -6.78 3.66
N LEU A 181 41.47 -7.33 4.50
CA LEU A 181 41.07 -8.04 5.72
C LEU A 181 40.32 -7.17 6.73
N ASN A 182 40.59 -5.87 6.76
CA ASN A 182 39.97 -4.89 7.67
C ASN A 182 38.47 -4.62 7.39
N ILE A 183 38.01 -4.89 6.17
CA ILE A 183 36.61 -4.70 5.76
C ILE A 183 35.81 -6.01 5.71
N ARG A 184 36.45 -7.15 6.01
CA ARG A 184 35.79 -8.45 6.08
C ARG A 184 35.03 -8.59 7.39
N LEU A 185 33.88 -9.25 7.31
CA LEU A 185 33.04 -9.55 8.45
C LEU A 185 33.56 -10.79 9.18
N LYS A 186 33.49 -10.77 10.51
CA LYS A 186 33.69 -11.95 11.34
C LYS A 186 32.36 -12.66 11.57
N ILE A 187 32.43 -13.92 11.99
CA ILE A 187 31.22 -14.69 12.31
C ILE A 187 30.55 -14.12 13.58
N GLU A 188 31.33 -13.58 14.51
CA GLU A 188 30.81 -12.92 15.71
C GLU A 188 29.98 -11.67 15.36
N ASP A 189 30.40 -10.90 14.35
CA ASP A 189 29.66 -9.71 13.90
C ASP A 189 28.25 -10.08 13.42
N LEU A 190 28.09 -11.24 12.78
CA LEU A 190 26.78 -11.74 12.35
C LEU A 190 25.86 -12.05 13.53
N ASN A 191 26.39 -12.68 14.57
CA ASN A 191 25.62 -13.01 15.77
C ASN A 191 25.17 -11.73 16.48
N GLU A 192 26.04 -10.72 16.54
CA GLU A 192 25.70 -9.41 17.09
C GLU A 192 24.62 -8.71 16.26
N VAL A 193 24.77 -8.67 14.93
CA VAL A 193 23.76 -8.11 14.02
C VAL A 193 22.40 -8.77 14.22
N GLN A 194 22.35 -10.10 14.28
CA GLN A 194 21.10 -10.83 14.47
C GLN A 194 20.46 -10.53 15.84
N HIS A 195 21.25 -10.51 16.91
CA HIS A 195 20.74 -10.25 18.25
C HIS A 195 20.28 -8.80 18.44
N LEU A 196 20.99 -7.83 17.86
CA LEU A 196 20.59 -6.42 17.92
C LEU A 196 19.39 -6.14 17.02
N ALA A 197 19.33 -6.77 15.84
CA ALA A 197 18.18 -6.64 14.94
C ALA A 197 16.87 -7.14 15.58
N GLU A 198 16.90 -8.12 16.48
CA GLU A 198 15.69 -8.57 17.21
C GLU A 198 15.01 -7.43 17.97
N LYS A 199 15.79 -6.46 18.46
CA LYS A 199 15.30 -5.30 19.23
C LYS A 199 14.66 -4.23 18.35
N VAL A 200 14.80 -4.30 17.03
CA VAL A 200 14.15 -3.36 16.10
C VAL A 200 12.63 -3.49 16.22
N VAL A 201 11.96 -2.35 16.34
CA VAL A 201 10.51 -2.26 16.48
C VAL A 201 9.86 -2.38 15.10
N ILE A 202 8.81 -3.21 15.01
CA ILE A 202 8.02 -3.30 13.78
C ILE A 202 6.95 -2.21 13.82
N THR A 203 6.97 -1.33 12.84
CA THR A 203 5.97 -0.25 12.77
C THR A 203 4.60 -0.76 12.29
N PRO A 204 3.50 -0.08 12.67
CA PRO A 204 2.16 -0.42 12.16
C PRO A 204 2.08 -0.44 10.64
N ALA A 205 2.77 0.48 9.95
CA ALA A 205 2.82 0.54 8.49
C ALA A 205 3.41 -0.75 7.88
N THR A 206 4.47 -1.30 8.49
CA THR A 206 5.08 -2.57 8.06
C THR A 206 4.12 -3.75 8.27
N LEU A 207 3.38 -3.76 9.40
CA LEU A 207 2.39 -4.80 9.69
C LEU A 207 1.20 -4.76 8.73
N GLU A 208 0.68 -3.57 8.42
CA GLU A 208 -0.40 -3.42 7.43
C GLU A 208 0.06 -3.87 6.04
N ALA A 209 1.26 -3.50 5.62
CA ALA A 209 1.83 -4.00 4.37
C ALA A 209 1.90 -5.54 4.34
N CYS A 210 2.33 -6.19 5.43
CA CYS A 210 2.33 -7.65 5.52
C CYS A 210 0.93 -8.26 5.40
N LYS A 211 -0.10 -7.63 5.97
CA LYS A 211 -1.50 -8.08 5.83
C LYS A 211 -1.99 -7.94 4.39
N GLU A 212 -1.67 -6.85 3.72
CA GLU A 212 -2.00 -6.65 2.30
C GLU A 212 -1.35 -7.71 1.41
N PHE A 213 -0.07 -8.02 1.63
CA PHE A 213 0.59 -9.15 0.97
C PHE A 213 -0.12 -10.47 1.26
N ARG A 214 -0.53 -10.74 2.50
CA ARG A 214 -1.27 -11.95 2.86
C ARG A 214 -2.63 -12.04 2.14
N HIS A 215 -3.36 -10.93 2.04
CA HIS A 215 -4.62 -10.88 1.30
C HIS A 215 -4.39 -11.15 -0.19
N TYR A 216 -3.36 -10.55 -0.78
CA TYR A 216 -2.98 -10.79 -2.17
C TYR A 216 -2.63 -12.25 -2.44
N LEU A 217 -1.80 -12.87 -1.59
CA LEU A 217 -1.44 -14.28 -1.71
C LEU A 217 -2.65 -15.20 -1.62
N THR A 218 -3.59 -14.91 -0.72
CA THR A 218 -4.84 -15.68 -0.58
C THR A 218 -5.71 -15.56 -1.84
N ALA A 219 -5.75 -14.37 -2.46
CA ALA A 219 -6.49 -14.15 -3.70
C ALA A 219 -5.86 -14.85 -4.92
N GLN A 220 -4.54 -15.06 -4.90
CA GLN A 220 -3.77 -15.75 -5.95
C GLN A 220 -3.55 -17.24 -5.67
N ASP A 221 -4.15 -17.78 -4.60
CA ASP A 221 -4.01 -19.18 -4.17
C ASP A 221 -2.54 -19.61 -3.92
N ILE A 222 -1.73 -18.68 -3.38
CA ILE A 222 -0.32 -18.94 -3.03
C ILE A 222 -0.22 -19.23 -1.53
N TYR A 223 0.30 -20.40 -1.17
CA TYR A 223 0.43 -20.80 0.23
C TYR A 223 1.77 -20.37 0.85
N VAL A 224 1.70 -19.70 1.99
CA VAL A 224 2.87 -19.25 2.75
C VAL A 224 2.70 -19.62 4.21
N SER A 225 3.65 -20.39 4.75
CA SER A 225 3.60 -20.85 6.14
C SER A 225 3.79 -19.73 7.17
N ASP A 226 3.19 -19.86 8.35
CA ASP A 226 3.40 -18.91 9.47
C ASP A 226 4.88 -18.83 9.87
N ARG A 227 5.61 -19.93 9.74
CA ARG A 227 7.06 -19.99 9.99
C ARG A 227 7.81 -19.05 9.06
N ARG A 228 7.45 -19.04 7.78
CA ARG A 228 8.04 -18.15 6.78
C ARG A 228 7.77 -16.70 7.15
N TRP A 229 6.53 -16.34 7.49
CA TRP A 229 6.18 -14.97 7.95
C TRP A 229 7.05 -14.49 9.12
N ARG A 230 7.32 -15.34 10.12
CA ARG A 230 8.22 -14.98 11.24
C ARG A 230 9.66 -14.71 10.78
N LYS A 231 10.16 -15.49 9.81
CA LYS A 231 11.49 -15.26 9.24
C LYS A 231 11.54 -14.00 8.36
N LEU A 232 10.46 -13.66 7.65
CA LEU A 232 10.36 -12.40 6.90
C LEU A 232 10.47 -11.19 7.83
N VAL A 233 9.83 -11.27 9.00
CA VAL A 233 9.98 -10.26 10.05
C VAL A 233 11.43 -10.13 10.49
N LYS A 234 12.15 -11.25 10.70
CA LYS A 234 13.59 -11.21 11.01
C LYS A 234 14.38 -10.50 9.90
N LEU A 235 14.13 -10.84 8.63
CA LEU A 235 14.80 -10.23 7.48
C LEU A 235 14.57 -8.71 7.39
N MET A 236 13.33 -8.25 7.55
CA MET A 236 13.00 -6.82 7.54
C MET A 236 13.67 -6.07 8.71
N LYS A 237 13.74 -6.69 9.88
CA LYS A 237 14.47 -6.11 11.03
C LYS A 237 15.97 -6.00 10.78
N VAL A 238 16.59 -7.02 10.16
CA VAL A 238 18.02 -6.96 9.79
C VAL A 238 18.25 -5.90 8.71
N SER A 239 17.35 -5.75 7.73
CA SER A 239 17.40 -4.68 6.71
C SER A 239 17.45 -3.29 7.35
N ALA A 240 16.51 -3.01 8.26
CA ALA A 240 16.43 -1.74 8.97
C ALA A 240 17.67 -1.51 9.87
N PHE A 241 18.06 -2.51 10.65
CA PHE A 241 19.19 -2.42 11.59
C PHE A 241 20.52 -2.14 10.89
N THR A 242 20.81 -2.87 9.81
CA THR A 242 22.05 -2.71 9.03
C THR A 242 22.10 -1.40 8.25
N SER A 243 20.95 -0.74 8.09
CA SER A 243 20.83 0.62 7.57
C SER A 243 20.85 1.70 8.68
N GLY A 244 21.04 1.32 9.95
CA GLY A 244 21.16 2.22 11.09
C GLY A 244 19.84 2.61 11.77
N PHE A 245 18.74 1.95 11.45
CA PHE A 245 17.41 2.26 12.02
C PHE A 245 17.04 1.33 13.18
N THR A 246 16.30 1.87 14.16
CA THR A 246 15.77 1.13 15.32
C THR A 246 14.31 0.70 15.15
N GLU A 247 13.66 1.13 14.08
CA GLU A 247 12.31 0.77 13.69
C GLU A 247 12.24 0.46 12.19
N THR A 248 11.35 -0.46 11.79
CA THR A 248 11.15 -0.78 10.37
C THR A 248 10.29 0.27 9.69
N SER A 249 10.51 0.50 8.40
CA SER A 249 9.61 1.30 7.57
C SER A 249 8.82 0.43 6.60
N ILE A 250 7.80 1.02 5.97
CA ILE A 250 7.11 0.39 4.83
C ILE A 250 8.10 0.01 3.72
N TYR A 251 9.18 0.78 3.56
CA TYR A 251 10.23 0.52 2.57
C TYR A 251 11.00 -0.78 2.83
N ASP A 252 11.14 -1.22 4.08
CA ASP A 252 11.81 -2.51 4.42
C ASP A 252 11.06 -3.73 3.86
N THR A 253 9.79 -3.55 3.44
CA THR A 253 8.99 -4.60 2.81
C THR A 253 9.43 -4.95 1.38
N TRP A 254 10.45 -4.28 0.83
CA TRP A 254 11.04 -4.55 -0.48
C TRP A 254 11.50 -6.01 -0.65
N ILE A 255 11.77 -6.70 0.46
CA ILE A 255 12.20 -8.10 0.49
C ILE A 255 11.04 -9.09 0.27
N LEU A 256 9.80 -8.70 0.56
CA LEU A 256 8.64 -9.59 0.50
C LEU A 256 8.43 -10.19 -0.89
N PRO A 257 8.51 -9.42 -2.01
CA PRO A 257 8.47 -9.98 -3.35
C PRO A 257 9.51 -11.07 -3.57
N HIS A 258 10.70 -11.00 -2.96
CA HIS A 258 11.75 -12.02 -3.13
C HIS A 258 11.56 -13.29 -2.31
N CYS A 259 10.59 -13.32 -1.41
CA CYS A 259 10.40 -14.46 -0.50
C CYS A 259 9.06 -15.16 -0.63
N LEU A 260 8.08 -14.51 -1.25
CA LEU A 260 6.69 -14.96 -1.23
C LEU A 260 6.28 -15.77 -2.48
N TRP A 261 6.98 -15.64 -3.61
CA TRP A 261 6.63 -16.40 -4.82
C TRP A 261 7.03 -17.87 -4.71
N GLU A 262 6.22 -18.74 -5.31
CA GLU A 262 6.51 -20.16 -5.56
C GLU A 262 7.01 -20.41 -6.99
N GLN A 263 6.50 -19.62 -7.93
CA GLN A 263 6.90 -19.65 -9.34
C GLN A 263 7.44 -18.27 -9.76
N PRO A 264 8.46 -18.17 -10.63
CA PRO A 264 9.07 -16.90 -11.01
C PRO A 264 8.08 -15.92 -11.64
N GLU A 265 7.03 -16.40 -12.30
CA GLU A 265 5.98 -15.60 -12.95
C GLU A 265 5.16 -14.79 -11.94
N GLN A 266 5.06 -15.25 -10.69
CA GLN A 266 4.33 -14.55 -9.63
C GLN A 266 5.11 -13.34 -9.08
N PHE A 267 6.41 -13.25 -9.37
CA PHE A 267 7.28 -12.20 -8.86
C PHE A 267 6.83 -10.80 -9.31
N GLU A 268 6.42 -10.65 -10.57
CA GLU A 268 6.01 -9.37 -11.14
C GLU A 268 4.81 -8.77 -10.39
N GLY A 269 3.75 -9.56 -10.18
CA GLY A 269 2.57 -9.09 -9.45
C GLY A 269 2.85 -8.75 -7.98
N LEU A 270 3.77 -9.47 -7.32
CA LEU A 270 4.22 -9.13 -5.96
C LEU A 270 5.03 -7.82 -5.94
N GLN A 271 5.86 -7.59 -6.96
CA GLN A 271 6.64 -6.36 -7.10
C GLN A 271 5.73 -5.17 -7.38
N GLU A 272 4.71 -5.32 -8.22
CA GLU A 272 3.68 -4.30 -8.46
C GLU A 272 2.91 -3.96 -7.19
N LEU A 273 2.54 -4.97 -6.39
CA LEU A 273 1.91 -4.76 -5.10
C LEU A 273 2.81 -3.95 -4.15
N TYR A 274 4.09 -4.32 -4.03
CA TYR A 274 5.06 -3.55 -3.25
C TYR A 274 5.11 -2.08 -3.70
N LYS A 275 5.27 -1.85 -5.01
CA LYS A 275 5.31 -0.49 -5.57
C LYS A 275 4.03 0.28 -5.24
N ARG A 276 2.87 -0.33 -5.40
CA ARG A 276 1.57 0.29 -5.08
C ARG A 276 1.45 0.64 -3.59
N LEU A 277 1.89 -0.23 -2.69
CA LEU A 277 1.83 0.03 -1.24
C LEU A 277 2.71 1.23 -0.85
N VAL A 278 3.90 1.31 -1.43
CA VAL A 278 4.88 2.36 -1.11
C VAL A 278 4.59 3.69 -1.79
N THR A 279 3.82 3.69 -2.89
CA THR A 279 3.48 4.91 -3.66
C THR A 279 2.04 5.38 -3.47
N VAL A 280 1.03 4.49 -3.43
CA VAL A 280 -0.39 4.84 -3.51
C VAL A 280 -1.15 4.58 -2.19
N ASP A 281 -1.05 3.36 -1.64
CA ASP A 281 -2.02 2.87 -0.65
C ASP A 281 -1.83 3.44 0.78
N GLY A 282 -0.71 4.11 1.05
CA GLY A 282 -0.48 4.86 2.31
C GLY A 282 -0.56 6.38 2.19
N LYS A 283 -0.64 6.89 0.96
CA LYS A 283 -0.38 8.31 0.65
C LYS A 283 -1.61 9.03 0.14
N THR A 284 -2.65 8.33 -0.28
CA THR A 284 -3.90 8.98 -0.69
C THR A 284 -4.80 9.28 0.53
N PRO A 285 -5.50 10.43 0.55
CA PRO A 285 -6.50 10.70 1.57
C PRO A 285 -7.55 9.60 1.52
N SER A 286 -7.95 9.06 2.69
CA SER A 286 -8.90 7.95 2.72
C SER A 286 -10.14 8.26 1.87
N SER A 287 -10.57 7.30 1.05
CA SER A 287 -11.75 7.44 0.18
C SER A 287 -12.99 7.88 0.97
N ARG A 288 -13.06 7.47 2.24
CA ARG A 288 -14.06 7.89 3.23
C ARG A 288 -14.03 9.39 3.50
N LEU A 289 -12.87 10.02 3.69
CA LEU A 289 -12.78 11.48 3.91
C LEU A 289 -13.33 12.24 2.70
N THR A 290 -12.96 11.83 1.49
CA THR A 290 -13.44 12.44 0.25
C THR A 290 -14.95 12.30 0.08
N GLN A 291 -15.52 11.15 0.44
CA GLN A 291 -16.97 10.93 0.44
C GLN A 291 -17.69 11.80 1.47
N VAL A 292 -17.16 11.91 2.69
CA VAL A 292 -17.74 12.74 3.76
C VAL A 292 -17.72 14.22 3.37
N ILE A 293 -16.61 14.72 2.80
CA ILE A 293 -16.53 16.11 2.30
C ILE A 293 -17.60 16.36 1.22
N LYS A 294 -17.78 15.41 0.29
CA LYS A 294 -18.80 15.52 -0.76
C LYS A 294 -20.23 15.53 -0.18
N ALA A 295 -20.48 14.74 0.86
CA ALA A 295 -21.77 14.75 1.55
C ALA A 295 -22.04 16.12 2.20
N TRP A 296 -21.04 16.72 2.84
CA TRP A 296 -21.13 18.06 3.41
C TRP A 296 -21.31 19.17 2.37
N GLU A 297 -20.66 19.08 1.22
CA GLU A 297 -20.89 19.99 0.08
C GLU A 297 -22.32 19.92 -0.43
N THR A 298 -22.91 18.73 -0.45
CA THR A 298 -24.31 18.55 -0.85
C THR A 298 -25.24 19.16 0.20
N LYS A 299 -24.96 18.90 1.48
CA LYS A 299 -25.73 19.46 2.60
C LYS A 299 -25.68 20.99 2.65
N LEU A 300 -24.51 21.59 2.43
CA LEU A 300 -24.37 23.04 2.37
C LEU A 300 -25.20 23.63 1.24
N LYS A 301 -25.23 22.98 0.07
CA LYS A 301 -26.05 23.44 -1.06
C LYS A 301 -27.54 23.39 -0.73
N GLU A 302 -28.00 22.33 -0.06
CA GLU A 302 -29.37 22.23 0.42
C GLU A 302 -29.71 23.37 1.39
N ASP A 303 -28.83 23.63 2.36
CA ASP A 303 -29.04 24.66 3.39
C ASP A 303 -28.92 26.09 2.83
N GLN A 304 -28.29 26.28 1.67
CA GLN A 304 -28.21 27.55 0.93
C GLN A 304 -29.37 27.78 -0.05
N LEU A 305 -30.30 26.83 -0.20
CA LEU A 305 -31.44 27.00 -1.10
C LEU A 305 -32.36 28.12 -0.61
N THR A 306 -32.48 29.16 -1.41
CA THR A 306 -33.34 30.33 -1.13
C THR A 306 -34.77 30.15 -1.60
N HIS A 307 -35.05 29.15 -2.44
CA HIS A 307 -36.37 28.93 -3.05
C HIS A 307 -36.77 27.47 -3.02
N LYS A 308 -38.06 27.21 -2.77
CA LYS A 308 -38.62 25.85 -2.74
C LYS A 308 -38.45 25.19 -4.11
N GLN A 309 -38.09 23.91 -4.14
CA GLN A 309 -37.91 23.13 -5.37
C GLN A 309 -38.79 21.88 -5.38
N ASP A 310 -39.12 21.38 -6.57
CA ASP A 310 -39.81 20.09 -6.75
C ASP A 310 -38.86 18.89 -6.54
N SER A 311 -39.41 17.67 -6.56
CA SER A 311 -38.62 16.42 -6.42
C SER A 311 -37.60 16.16 -7.53
N LYS A 312 -37.57 17.00 -8.57
CA LYS A 312 -36.61 16.97 -9.69
C LYS A 312 -35.65 18.18 -9.65
N GLY A 313 -35.66 19.00 -8.60
CA GLY A 313 -34.76 20.14 -8.41
C GLY A 313 -35.12 21.40 -9.19
N ARG A 314 -36.36 21.51 -9.69
CA ARG A 314 -36.83 22.71 -10.42
C ARG A 314 -37.46 23.70 -9.41
N PRO A 315 -37.18 25.01 -9.52
CA PRO A 315 -37.74 26.01 -8.62
C PRO A 315 -39.27 26.06 -8.73
N LEU A 316 -39.94 26.21 -7.58
CA LEU A 316 -41.38 26.38 -7.47
C LEU A 316 -41.73 27.85 -7.29
N TYR A 317 -42.78 28.26 -7.99
CA TYR A 317 -43.35 29.59 -7.98
C TYR A 317 -44.80 29.50 -7.51
N LEU A 318 -45.29 30.56 -6.88
CA LEU A 318 -46.71 30.79 -6.64
C LEU A 318 -47.30 31.52 -7.84
N ASP A 319 -48.34 30.92 -8.39
CA ASP A 319 -49.11 31.50 -9.48
C ASP A 319 -50.10 32.56 -8.96
N ARG A 320 -50.92 33.18 -9.83
CA ARG A 320 -51.85 34.24 -9.44
C ARG A 320 -52.97 33.73 -8.50
N GLU A 321 -53.28 32.44 -8.56
CA GLU A 321 -54.33 31.78 -7.79
C GLU A 321 -53.81 31.19 -6.47
N GLY A 322 -52.48 31.17 -6.29
CA GLY A 322 -51.80 30.71 -5.08
C GLY A 322 -51.34 29.26 -5.17
N ASP A 323 -51.37 28.65 -6.35
CA ASP A 323 -50.95 27.27 -6.58
C ASP A 323 -49.45 27.17 -6.89
N GLU A 324 -48.83 26.05 -6.50
CA GLU A 324 -47.40 25.79 -6.72
C GLU A 324 -47.15 25.32 -8.18
N VAL A 325 -46.43 26.12 -8.95
CA VAL A 325 -46.11 25.85 -10.36
C VAL A 325 -44.59 25.90 -10.61
N VAL A 326 -44.12 25.20 -11.65
CA VAL A 326 -42.70 25.15 -12.02
C VAL A 326 -42.30 26.22 -13.04
N GLU A 327 -43.30 26.86 -13.68
CA GLU A 327 -43.09 27.87 -14.72
C GLU A 327 -42.91 29.27 -14.11
N GLU A 328 -41.88 30.01 -14.55
CA GLU A 328 -41.63 31.41 -14.10
C GLU A 328 -42.74 32.36 -14.58
N VAL A 329 -43.43 32.02 -15.68
CA VAL A 329 -44.50 32.82 -16.28
C VAL A 329 -45.67 31.92 -16.62
N SER A 330 -46.81 32.14 -15.97
CA SER A 330 -48.06 31.44 -16.29
C SER A 330 -48.90 32.25 -17.29
N LYS A 331 -49.54 31.54 -18.23
CA LYS A 331 -50.42 32.13 -19.25
C LYS A 331 -51.88 31.94 -18.86
N TYR A 332 -52.56 33.03 -18.52
CA TYR A 332 -53.97 33.01 -18.16
C TYR A 332 -54.83 33.52 -19.31
N HIS A 333 -55.91 32.84 -19.64
CA HIS A 333 -56.82 33.30 -20.68
C HIS A 333 -57.50 34.59 -20.23
N LYS A 334 -57.25 35.68 -20.94
CA LYS A 334 -57.75 37.02 -20.66
C LYS A 334 -59.29 37.01 -20.62
N LYS A 335 -59.87 37.65 -19.61
CA LYS A 335 -61.32 37.79 -19.44
C LYS A 335 -61.75 39.25 -19.64
N ASP A 336 -62.99 39.47 -20.07
CA ASP A 336 -63.60 40.80 -20.12
C ASP A 336 -64.08 41.27 -18.73
N ASN A 337 -64.61 42.49 -18.65
CA ASN A 337 -65.12 43.08 -17.40
C ASN A 337 -66.31 42.33 -16.78
N TYR A 338 -66.88 41.34 -17.50
CA TYR A 338 -67.97 40.48 -17.06
C TYR A 338 -67.51 39.03 -16.83
N GLY A 339 -66.20 38.77 -16.88
CA GLY A 339 -65.60 37.46 -16.63
C GLY A 339 -65.61 36.48 -17.82
N LYS A 340 -66.02 36.90 -19.02
CA LYS A 340 -66.03 36.04 -20.22
C LYS A 340 -64.66 35.99 -20.89
N LEU A 341 -64.26 34.79 -21.33
CA LEU A 341 -62.99 34.53 -22.01
C LEU A 341 -62.90 35.31 -23.33
N LEU A 342 -61.77 35.97 -23.56
CA LEU A 342 -61.52 36.81 -24.73
C LEU A 342 -60.70 36.07 -25.79
N TYR A 343 -61.16 36.17 -27.03
CA TYR A 343 -60.52 35.60 -28.19
C TYR A 343 -60.25 36.73 -29.20
N TRP A 344 -59.17 36.60 -29.97
CA TRP A 344 -58.85 37.45 -31.09
C TRP A 344 -59.53 36.89 -32.34
N ASN A 345 -60.45 37.66 -32.91
CA ASN A 345 -61.04 37.34 -34.20
C ASN A 345 -60.13 37.90 -35.30
N SER A 346 -59.42 37.02 -36.01
CA SER A 346 -58.52 37.42 -37.09
C SER A 346 -59.22 38.00 -38.32
N TYR A 347 -60.52 37.72 -38.52
CA TYR A 347 -61.30 38.20 -39.65
C TYR A 347 -61.75 39.65 -39.46
N TYR A 348 -62.34 39.95 -38.30
CA TYR A 348 -62.80 41.31 -37.94
C TYR A 348 -61.71 42.16 -37.26
N LYS A 349 -60.54 41.58 -36.98
CA LYS A 349 -59.40 42.22 -36.28
C LYS A 349 -59.80 42.86 -34.95
N GLU A 350 -60.67 42.19 -34.20
CA GLU A 350 -61.21 42.67 -32.93
C GLU A 350 -61.23 41.59 -31.85
N LYS A 351 -61.42 42.03 -30.60
CA LYS A 351 -61.57 41.14 -29.43
C LYS A 351 -63.03 40.69 -29.34
N THR A 352 -63.26 39.39 -29.23
CA THR A 352 -64.60 38.79 -29.11
C THR A 352 -64.65 37.81 -27.94
N THR A 353 -65.84 37.58 -27.37
CA THR A 353 -66.06 36.54 -26.35
C THR A 353 -66.51 35.20 -26.95
N ASN A 354 -66.71 35.15 -28.28
CA ASN A 354 -67.13 33.95 -29.00
C ASN A 354 -65.92 33.08 -29.38
N LYS A 355 -65.86 31.86 -28.83
CA LYS A 355 -64.82 30.87 -29.16
C LYS A 355 -64.87 30.41 -30.62
N ARG A 356 -66.07 30.26 -31.19
CA ARG A 356 -66.27 29.82 -32.59
C ARG A 356 -66.40 31.01 -33.52
N ASN A 357 -65.68 30.93 -34.64
CA ASN A 357 -65.79 31.94 -35.68
C ASN A 357 -67.10 31.70 -36.48
N HIS A 358 -67.96 32.70 -36.56
CA HIS A 358 -69.31 32.53 -37.14
C HIS A 358 -69.31 32.41 -38.67
N MET A 359 -68.19 32.74 -39.34
CA MET A 359 -68.05 32.72 -40.81
C MET A 359 -67.02 31.70 -41.32
N GLY A 360 -66.49 30.80 -40.48
CA GLY A 360 -65.54 29.77 -40.91
C GLY A 360 -65.37 28.64 -39.90
N SER A 361 -64.99 27.46 -40.37
CA SER A 361 -64.79 26.22 -39.59
C SER A 361 -63.53 26.23 -38.70
N GLY A 362 -63.21 27.38 -38.10
CA GLY A 362 -62.08 27.58 -37.20
C GLY A 362 -62.47 28.27 -35.91
N GLU A 363 -61.72 28.00 -34.84
CA GLU A 363 -61.87 28.69 -33.55
C GLU A 363 -61.07 30.00 -33.52
N ASN A 364 -61.61 31.03 -32.86
CA ASN A 364 -60.89 32.29 -32.65
C ASN A 364 -59.70 32.04 -31.70
N LYS A 365 -58.59 32.78 -31.90
CA LYS A 365 -57.37 32.55 -31.12
C LYS A 365 -57.54 33.08 -29.69
N PRO A 366 -57.34 32.28 -28.63
CA PRO A 366 -57.44 32.79 -27.26
C PRO A 366 -56.39 33.88 -26.99
N ILE A 367 -56.79 34.93 -26.27
CA ILE A 367 -55.89 35.99 -25.83
C ILE A 367 -55.41 35.63 -24.42
N PHE A 368 -54.10 35.56 -24.21
CA PHE A 368 -53.53 35.29 -22.90
C PHE A 368 -52.94 36.55 -22.28
N ASP A 369 -53.09 36.68 -20.97
CA ASP A 369 -52.26 37.55 -20.14
C ASP A 369 -51.13 36.70 -19.58
N GLU A 370 -49.90 37.15 -19.79
CA GLU A 370 -48.71 36.54 -19.21
C GLU A 370 -48.44 37.20 -17.86
N VAL A 371 -48.49 36.41 -16.79
CA VAL A 371 -48.23 36.88 -15.43
C VAL A 371 -46.96 36.24 -14.95
N LYS A 372 -46.00 37.07 -14.51
CA LYS A 372 -44.77 36.60 -13.90
C LYS A 372 -45.11 36.08 -12.49
N ASN A 373 -44.83 34.81 -12.24
CA ASN A 373 -45.11 34.15 -10.97
C ASN A 373 -44.08 34.54 -9.91
N THR A 374 -44.47 34.54 -8.64
CA THR A 374 -43.58 34.90 -7.53
C THR A 374 -42.86 33.66 -7.02
N PRO A 375 -41.51 33.62 -6.99
CA PRO A 375 -40.81 32.43 -6.53
C PRO A 375 -41.07 32.21 -5.02
N ILE A 376 -41.22 30.96 -4.59
CA ILE A 376 -41.54 30.63 -3.19
C ILE A 376 -40.26 30.73 -2.35
N PRO A 377 -40.12 31.74 -1.47
CA PRO A 377 -38.93 31.87 -0.66
C PRO A 377 -38.90 30.76 0.41
N LEU A 378 -37.75 30.11 0.55
CA LEU A 378 -37.41 29.34 1.75
C LEU A 378 -36.87 30.34 2.77
N ASN A 379 -37.64 30.65 3.80
CA ASN A 379 -37.13 31.45 4.91
C ASN A 379 -36.37 30.53 5.88
N SER A 380 -35.20 30.06 5.44
CA SER A 380 -34.33 29.18 6.24
C SER A 380 -33.32 30.03 7.00
N SER A 381 -33.78 30.81 7.98
CA SER A 381 -32.88 31.34 8.99
C SER A 381 -32.51 30.20 9.94
N PHE A 382 -31.24 30.12 10.35
CA PHE A 382 -30.74 29.06 11.22
C PHE A 382 -30.35 29.62 12.59
N SER A 383 -30.63 28.86 13.65
CA SER A 383 -30.13 29.21 14.99
C SER A 383 -28.60 29.21 15.04
N LYS A 384 -28.03 30.07 15.89
CA LYS A 384 -26.57 30.16 16.11
C LYS A 384 -25.96 28.80 16.50
N ALA A 385 -26.64 28.04 17.36
CA ALA A 385 -26.20 26.72 17.78
C ALA A 385 -26.15 25.71 16.62
N HIS A 386 -27.07 25.80 15.66
CA HIS A 386 -27.08 24.96 14.45
C HIS A 386 -25.82 25.20 13.61
N ILE A 387 -25.52 26.47 13.30
CA ILE A 387 -24.34 26.86 12.53
C ILE A 387 -23.06 26.45 13.26
N GLU A 388 -22.96 26.73 14.56
CA GLU A 388 -21.79 26.36 15.36
C GLU A 388 -21.57 24.84 15.47
N GLY A 389 -22.63 24.04 15.48
CA GLY A 389 -22.52 22.57 15.44
C GLY A 389 -21.92 22.07 14.14
N ARG A 390 -22.44 22.55 13.00
CA ARG A 390 -21.96 22.22 11.65
C ARG A 390 -20.51 22.64 11.44
N VAL A 391 -20.16 23.85 11.87
CA VAL A 391 -18.79 24.37 11.80
C VAL A 391 -17.83 23.52 12.63
N ARG A 392 -18.23 23.06 13.83
CA ARG A 392 -17.40 22.16 14.65
C ARG A 392 -17.10 20.83 13.98
N GLU A 393 -18.09 20.20 13.34
CA GLU A 393 -17.88 18.94 12.62
C GLU A 393 -16.92 19.12 11.43
N ILE A 394 -17.05 20.23 10.70
CA ILE A 394 -16.15 20.58 9.59
C ILE A 394 -14.74 20.88 10.09
N GLN A 395 -14.59 21.54 11.24
CA GLN A 395 -13.30 21.77 11.86
C GLN A 395 -12.61 20.47 12.28
N SER A 396 -13.37 19.48 12.76
CA SER A 396 -12.82 18.14 13.05
C SER A 396 -12.40 17.40 11.77
N LEU A 397 -13.11 17.59 10.66
CA LEU A 397 -12.68 17.05 9.36
C LEU A 397 -11.43 17.75 8.85
N ARG A 398 -11.37 19.09 9.00
CA ARG A 398 -10.21 19.90 8.64
C ARG A 398 -8.96 19.44 9.39
N SER A 399 -9.04 19.26 10.71
CA SER A 399 -7.90 18.80 11.51
C SER A 399 -7.42 17.41 11.09
N SER A 400 -8.34 16.53 10.68
CA SER A 400 -7.99 15.20 10.15
C SER A 400 -7.23 15.29 8.82
N VAL A 401 -7.68 16.16 7.91
CA VAL A 401 -7.00 16.40 6.63
C VAL A 401 -5.66 17.10 6.84
N GLU A 402 -5.58 18.10 7.73
CA GLU A 402 -4.33 18.80 8.07
C GLU A 402 -3.31 17.84 8.71
N SER A 403 -3.76 16.93 9.59
CA SER A 403 -2.89 15.91 10.19
C SER A 403 -2.28 15.00 9.12
N HIS A 404 -3.08 14.50 8.18
CA HIS A 404 -2.60 13.69 7.07
C HIS A 404 -1.66 14.50 6.16
N TYR A 405 -2.03 15.72 5.78
CA TYR A 405 -1.23 16.62 4.95
C TYR A 405 0.15 16.90 5.58
N ASN A 406 0.19 17.19 6.88
CA ASN A 406 1.44 17.44 7.60
C ASN A 406 2.30 16.17 7.69
N HIS A 407 1.69 15.00 7.87
CA HIS A 407 2.40 13.73 7.88
C HIS A 407 3.07 13.45 6.53
N VAL A 408 2.36 13.61 5.42
CA VAL A 408 2.90 13.39 4.07
C VAL A 408 4.01 14.40 3.73
N ASN A 409 3.87 15.67 4.14
CA ASN A 409 4.93 16.66 3.97
C ASN A 409 6.20 16.31 4.77
N LYS A 410 6.03 15.82 6.00
CA LYS A 410 7.15 15.35 6.81
C LYS A 410 7.85 14.17 6.11
N GLU A 411 7.08 13.19 5.65
CA GLU A 411 7.62 12.04 4.91
C GLU A 411 8.39 12.48 3.65
N LEU A 412 7.85 13.42 2.87
CA LEU A 412 8.54 13.96 1.69
C LEU A 412 9.88 14.64 2.04
N SER A 413 9.96 15.33 3.18
CA SER A 413 11.20 15.96 3.62
C SER A 413 12.27 14.97 4.09
N GLU A 414 11.84 13.80 4.59
CA GLU A 414 12.72 12.79 5.19
C GLU A 414 13.09 11.65 4.21
N VAL A 415 12.23 11.36 3.22
CA VAL A 415 12.37 10.18 2.36
C VAL A 415 13.68 10.13 1.57
N SER A 416 14.17 11.27 1.07
CA SER A 416 15.46 11.28 0.36
C SER A 416 16.60 10.88 1.29
N GLY A 417 16.64 11.45 2.49
CA GLY A 417 17.66 11.10 3.49
C GLY A 417 17.55 9.64 3.93
N TYR A 418 16.32 9.12 4.04
CA TYR A 418 16.10 7.71 4.32
C TYR A 418 16.69 6.81 3.22
N PHE A 419 16.37 7.06 1.95
CA PHE A 419 16.89 6.27 0.81
C PHE A 419 18.41 6.42 0.61
N ASP A 420 18.99 7.57 0.95
CA ASP A 420 20.44 7.80 0.82
C ASP A 420 21.25 7.00 1.85
N ILE A 421 20.71 6.81 3.06
CA ILE A 421 21.34 6.04 4.14
C ILE A 421 21.03 4.54 3.99
N HIS A 422 19.86 4.20 3.45
CA HIS A 422 19.39 2.81 3.42
C HIS A 422 20.19 1.95 2.42
N LEU A 423 20.90 0.96 2.95
CA LEU A 423 21.86 0.14 2.19
C LEU A 423 21.20 -0.68 1.08
N TRP A 424 19.96 -1.15 1.32
CA TRP A 424 19.33 -2.17 0.48
C TRP A 424 18.41 -1.62 -0.62
N LEU A 425 17.90 -0.40 -0.47
CA LEU A 425 16.86 0.12 -1.35
C LEU A 425 17.41 0.52 -2.71
N GLU A 426 16.61 0.31 -3.75
CA GLU A 426 16.94 0.81 -5.08
C GLU A 426 16.65 2.31 -5.20
N LYS A 427 17.65 3.08 -5.64
CA LYS A 427 17.52 4.52 -5.84
C LYS A 427 16.52 4.89 -6.94
N SER A 428 16.23 3.99 -7.87
CA SER A 428 15.20 4.17 -8.91
C SER A 428 13.83 4.44 -8.28
N LEU A 429 13.50 3.73 -7.19
CA LEU A 429 12.22 3.83 -6.50
C LEU A 429 12.02 5.19 -5.82
N LEU A 430 13.09 5.89 -5.43
CA LEU A 430 13.00 7.20 -4.78
C LEU A 430 12.23 8.20 -5.65
N SER A 431 12.45 8.18 -6.96
CA SER A 431 11.78 9.09 -7.90
C SER A 431 10.27 8.85 -7.94
N GLU A 432 9.83 7.59 -8.05
CA GLU A 432 8.42 7.19 -8.04
C GLU A 432 7.75 7.56 -6.71
N VAL A 433 8.42 7.30 -5.60
CA VAL A 433 7.94 7.59 -4.24
C VAL A 433 7.79 9.09 -3.99
N THR A 434 8.78 9.87 -4.40
CA THR A 434 8.77 11.34 -4.28
C THR A 434 7.64 11.94 -5.11
N ASN A 435 7.46 11.46 -6.36
CA ASN A 435 6.36 11.91 -7.22
C ASN A 435 4.99 11.59 -6.60
N ALA A 436 4.83 10.42 -6.01
CA ALA A 436 3.58 10.02 -5.37
C ALA A 436 3.27 10.84 -4.11
N LEU A 437 4.28 11.11 -3.28
CA LEU A 437 4.16 12.02 -2.13
C LEU A 437 3.76 13.44 -2.56
N GLN A 438 4.39 13.98 -3.61
CA GLN A 438 4.03 15.29 -4.15
C GLN A 438 2.60 15.31 -4.71
N ALA A 439 2.15 14.23 -5.36
CA ALA A 439 0.78 14.10 -5.84
C ALA A 439 -0.23 14.10 -4.67
N SER A 440 0.08 13.37 -3.61
CA SER A 440 -0.72 13.36 -2.37
C SER A 440 -0.81 14.75 -1.72
N ILE A 441 0.29 15.48 -1.62
CA ILE A 441 0.31 16.85 -1.07
C ILE A 441 -0.60 17.77 -1.90
N LYS A 442 -0.53 17.69 -3.24
CA LYS A 442 -1.41 18.46 -4.14
C LYS A 442 -2.88 18.13 -3.93
N GLU A 443 -3.21 16.85 -3.68
CA GLU A 443 -4.58 16.43 -3.38
C GLU A 443 -5.03 16.91 -2.00
N GLY A 444 -4.17 16.80 -0.98
CA GLY A 444 -4.39 17.33 0.36
C GLY A 444 -4.67 18.84 0.34
N ASP A 445 -3.88 19.61 -0.41
CA ASP A 445 -4.12 21.05 -0.63
C ASP A 445 -5.49 21.33 -1.24
N LYS A 446 -5.91 20.53 -2.21
CA LYS A 446 -7.24 20.65 -2.84
C LYS A 446 -8.34 20.35 -1.84
N LEU A 447 -8.17 19.34 -0.98
CA LEU A 447 -9.13 19.00 0.07
C LEU A 447 -9.20 20.08 1.15
N LEU A 448 -8.06 20.62 1.60
CA LEU A 448 -8.03 21.72 2.56
C LEU A 448 -8.75 22.97 2.04
N LYS A 449 -8.55 23.32 0.77
CA LYS A 449 -9.29 24.43 0.13
C LYS A 449 -10.80 24.18 0.10
N ARG A 450 -11.24 22.96 -0.23
CA ARG A 450 -12.66 22.58 -0.22
C ARG A 450 -13.26 22.66 1.19
N VAL A 451 -12.56 22.15 2.19
CA VAL A 451 -13.00 22.18 3.60
C VAL A 451 -13.04 23.63 4.13
N ALA A 452 -12.08 24.47 3.77
CA ALA A 452 -12.11 25.90 4.13
C ALA A 452 -13.31 26.63 3.47
N SER A 453 -13.62 26.29 2.21
CA SER A 453 -14.81 26.83 1.53
C SER A 453 -16.11 26.37 2.20
N LEU A 454 -16.18 25.12 2.66
CA LEU A 454 -17.31 24.60 3.43
C LEU A 454 -17.47 25.35 4.75
N GLU A 455 -16.39 25.50 5.52
CA GLU A 455 -16.39 26.19 6.80
C GLU A 455 -16.91 27.63 6.66
N SER A 456 -16.43 28.36 5.65
CA SER A 456 -16.91 29.70 5.31
C SER A 456 -18.38 29.69 4.88
N GLY A 457 -18.77 28.71 4.05
CA GLY A 457 -20.15 28.56 3.57
C GLY A 457 -21.17 28.38 4.70
N PHE A 458 -20.88 27.53 5.68
CA PHE A 458 -21.75 27.33 6.84
C PHE A 458 -21.76 28.54 7.79
N LYS A 459 -20.62 29.22 8.00
CA LYS A 459 -20.55 30.44 8.81
C LYS A 459 -21.38 31.60 8.22
N ASN A 460 -21.54 31.63 6.90
CA ASN A 460 -22.30 32.66 6.19
C ASN A 460 -23.78 32.30 5.99
N LEU A 461 -24.28 31.22 6.59
CA LEU A 461 -25.70 30.92 6.56
C LEU A 461 -26.50 32.01 7.31
N PRO A 462 -27.71 32.37 6.83
CA PRO A 462 -28.52 33.41 7.44
C PRO A 462 -28.92 33.03 8.88
N LEU A 463 -28.67 33.92 9.83
CA LEU A 463 -28.99 33.74 11.24
C LEU A 463 -30.44 34.12 11.54
N GLU A 464 -31.07 33.36 12.45
CA GLU A 464 -32.33 33.77 13.07
C GLU A 464 -32.15 35.09 13.85
N GLU A 465 -33.09 36.02 13.68
CA GLU A 465 -33.12 37.21 14.53
C GLU A 465 -33.35 36.79 15.99
N SER A 466 -32.57 37.39 16.90
CA SER A 466 -32.71 37.10 18.32
C SER A 466 -34.11 37.50 18.79
N PRO A 467 -34.86 36.64 19.51
CA PRO A 467 -36.20 36.99 19.96
C PRO A 467 -36.12 38.27 20.79
N THR A 468 -36.85 39.30 20.35
CA THR A 468 -36.99 40.54 21.12
C THR A 468 -37.86 40.22 22.32
N LEU A 469 -37.23 39.87 23.44
CA LEU A 469 -37.92 39.68 24.71
C LEU A 469 -38.39 41.05 25.22
N ILE A 470 -39.61 41.42 24.86
CA ILE A 470 -40.33 42.51 25.50
C ILE A 470 -40.78 41.95 26.85
N LEU A 471 -40.05 42.30 27.91
CA LEU A 471 -40.54 42.10 29.27
C LEU A 471 -41.65 43.13 29.49
N ASP A 472 -42.91 42.69 29.46
CA ASP A 472 -43.99 43.48 30.01
C ASP A 472 -43.65 43.78 31.48
N PRO A 473 -43.69 45.04 31.94
CA PRO A 473 -43.56 45.36 33.34
C PRO A 473 -44.80 44.79 34.06
N SER A 474 -44.70 43.57 34.55
CA SER A 474 -45.73 42.91 35.34
C SER A 474 -45.98 43.71 36.62
N ASN A 475 -47.25 44.05 36.84
CA ASN A 475 -47.80 44.47 38.12
C ASN A 475 -47.19 43.65 39.26
N SER A 476 -46.55 44.35 40.19
CA SER A 476 -46.02 43.80 41.43
C SER A 476 -47.18 43.47 42.38
N ASP A 477 -47.79 42.30 42.23
CA ASP A 477 -48.52 41.70 43.33
C ASP A 477 -47.52 40.99 44.23
N VAL A 478 -47.05 41.73 45.22
CA VAL A 478 -46.28 41.24 46.36
C VAL A 478 -47.17 40.27 47.13
N ILE A 479 -46.89 38.98 47.04
CA ILE A 479 -47.46 37.99 47.95
C ILE A 479 -46.57 37.98 49.20
N GLU A 480 -47.01 38.66 50.26
CA GLU A 480 -46.45 38.52 51.60
C GLU A 480 -46.64 37.07 52.08
N GLY A 481 -45.54 36.35 52.29
CA GLY A 481 -45.52 35.07 52.99
C GLY A 481 -45.20 35.30 54.46
N GLU A 482 -46.15 35.01 55.34
CA GLU A 482 -45.96 34.95 56.79
C GLU A 482 -44.90 33.89 57.14
N LEU A 483 -43.83 34.35 57.81
CA LEU A 483 -42.92 33.50 58.58
C LEU A 483 -43.56 33.24 59.95
N CYS A 484 -43.70 31.97 60.33
CA CYS A 484 -43.90 31.58 61.72
C CYS A 484 -42.67 30.79 62.19
N ASP A 485 -42.17 31.22 63.35
CA ASP A 485 -40.94 30.83 64.06
C ASP A 485 -40.88 29.36 64.50
#